data_AF-A0AAE4SXN2-F1
#
_entry.id   AF-A0AAE4SXN2-F1
#
_cell.length_a   1.000
_cell.length_b   1.000
_cell.length_c   1.000
_cell.angle_alpha   90.00
_cell.angle_beta   90.00
_cell.angle_gamma   90.00
#
_symmetry.space_group_name_H-M   'P 1'
#
loop_
_entity.id
_entity.type
_entity.pdbx_description
1 polymer ?
#
loop_
_entity_poly.entity_id
_entity_poly.type
_entity_poly.pdbx_seq_one_letter_code
_entity_poly.pdbx_strand_id
1 'polypeptide(L)'
;MTFNSEGSIALLNSAKRNRARMNEIHQEYRSEHKVHSFLKRDDKSISLFLQATAPYPSEMTTEFYGWANTLRASLDNLFYEIAIFDTGQNPPTAAGNRQFPIFDSEEKFKTAKCLKGLHPWSVNALQTCQPFNSETGKIGHALYWLNELARTSRHRKLYEVLLAIEQLEITIPEEVAMHTSRDQIELSDREFSFISSGTPLRIAKIHLNSSLSPNSSTGFDIKCEIAYEVPDWKRNVYPSYRWRLADRMDSLEEMVDKLIQLFDNHIMKRTEFASKISYIDGQWVRDNPRNN
;
A
#
# COMPACT_ATOMS: atom_id res chain seq x y z
N MET A 1 -30.28 11.60 -19.71
CA MET A 1 -28.86 11.95 -19.49
C MET A 1 -28.06 10.66 -19.58
N THR A 2 -26.89 10.66 -20.20
CA THR A 2 -26.01 9.47 -20.28
C THR A 2 -24.98 9.54 -19.17
N PHE A 3 -24.75 8.41 -18.48
CA PHE A 3 -23.65 8.29 -17.54
C PHE A 3 -22.31 8.23 -18.30
N ASN A 4 -21.27 8.92 -17.82
CA ASN A 4 -19.95 8.92 -18.44
C ASN A 4 -18.85 8.71 -17.38
N SER A 5 -18.12 7.60 -17.44
CA SER A 5 -17.00 7.30 -16.54
C SER A 5 -15.62 7.60 -17.13
N GLU A 6 -15.53 8.12 -18.36
CA GLU A 6 -14.26 8.32 -19.09
C GLU A 6 -13.25 9.16 -18.30
N GLY A 7 -13.72 10.20 -17.59
CA GLY A 7 -12.85 11.03 -16.74
C GLY A 7 -12.25 10.24 -15.58
N SER A 8 -13.05 9.38 -14.95
CA SER A 8 -12.61 8.51 -13.86
C SER A 8 -11.60 7.47 -14.36
N ILE A 9 -11.85 6.87 -15.52
CA ILE A 9 -10.95 5.91 -16.18
C ILE A 9 -9.62 6.59 -16.56
N ALA A 10 -9.66 7.80 -17.12
CA ALA A 10 -8.47 8.55 -17.49
C ALA A 10 -7.59 8.86 -16.26
N LEU A 11 -8.21 9.21 -15.13
CA LEU A 11 -7.53 9.43 -13.86
C LEU A 11 -6.96 8.14 -13.28
N LEU A 12 -7.71 7.03 -13.28
CA LEU A 12 -7.19 5.71 -12.87
C LEU A 12 -5.95 5.33 -13.69
N ASN A 13 -5.99 5.48 -15.01
CA ASN A 13 -4.85 5.24 -15.89
C ASN A 13 -3.68 6.19 -15.58
N SER A 14 -3.96 7.42 -15.14
CA SER A 14 -2.92 8.35 -14.70
C SER A 14 -2.26 7.91 -13.41
N ALA A 15 -3.01 7.40 -12.44
CA ALA A 15 -2.42 6.82 -11.23
C ALA A 15 -1.51 5.64 -11.58
N LYS A 16 -1.95 4.74 -12.46
CA LYS A 16 -1.12 3.62 -12.94
C LYS A 16 0.21 4.09 -13.56
N ARG A 17 0.21 5.24 -14.25
CA ARG A 17 1.44 5.87 -14.76
C ARG A 17 2.35 6.37 -13.64
N ASN A 18 1.83 6.99 -12.59
CA ASN A 18 2.64 7.37 -11.43
C ASN A 18 3.33 6.14 -10.81
N ARG A 19 2.60 5.03 -10.66
CA ARG A 19 3.19 3.78 -10.16
C ARG A 19 4.25 3.21 -11.10
N ALA A 20 4.02 3.24 -12.41
CA ALA A 20 5.03 2.85 -13.40
C ALA A 20 6.31 3.71 -13.25
N ARG A 21 6.15 5.03 -13.08
CA ARG A 21 7.28 5.94 -12.85
C ARG A 21 8.02 5.62 -11.54
N MET A 22 7.33 5.25 -10.46
CA MET A 22 7.98 4.78 -9.24
C MET A 22 8.88 3.56 -9.48
N ASN A 23 8.42 2.61 -10.31
CA ASN A 23 9.23 1.44 -10.67
C ASN A 23 10.46 1.86 -11.48
N GLU A 24 10.32 2.77 -12.43
CA GLU A 24 11.46 3.30 -13.20
C GLU A 24 12.50 3.97 -12.29
N ILE A 25 12.08 4.89 -11.42
CA ILE A 25 12.98 5.57 -10.46
C ILE A 25 13.69 4.54 -9.57
N HIS A 26 12.97 3.53 -9.10
CA HIS A 26 13.57 2.46 -8.29
C HIS A 26 14.64 1.70 -9.07
N GLN A 27 14.38 1.32 -10.33
CA GLN A 27 15.36 0.61 -11.16
C GLN A 27 16.57 1.48 -11.51
N GLU A 28 16.35 2.74 -11.88
CA GLU A 28 17.40 3.74 -12.11
C GLU A 28 18.33 3.81 -10.89
N TYR A 29 17.75 4.06 -9.70
CA TYR A 29 18.49 4.10 -8.45
C TYR A 29 19.29 2.81 -8.17
N ARG A 30 18.67 1.64 -8.39
CA ARG A 30 19.31 0.33 -8.15
C ARG A 30 20.44 0.02 -9.13
N SER A 31 20.40 0.60 -10.33
CA SER A 31 21.46 0.45 -11.33
C SER A 31 22.69 1.29 -11.03
N GLU A 32 22.50 2.47 -10.43
CA GLU A 32 23.58 3.43 -10.11
C GLU A 32 24.13 3.26 -8.69
N HIS A 33 23.31 2.79 -7.76
CA HIS A 33 23.64 2.72 -6.34
C HIS A 33 23.48 1.31 -5.79
N LYS A 34 24.45 0.92 -4.97
CA LYS A 34 24.48 -0.39 -4.34
C LYS A 34 24.03 -0.29 -2.89
N VAL A 35 23.52 -1.41 -2.37
CA VAL A 35 23.50 -1.64 -0.93
C VAL A 35 24.70 -2.49 -0.62
N HIS A 36 25.61 -1.96 0.19
CA HIS A 36 26.77 -2.72 0.63
C HIS A 36 26.45 -3.42 1.94
N SER A 37 26.92 -4.65 2.06
CA SER A 37 26.96 -5.36 3.32
C SER A 37 28.34 -5.20 3.95
N PHE A 38 28.37 -5.15 5.27
CA PHE A 38 29.61 -5.20 6.03
C PHE A 38 29.34 -5.77 7.41
N LEU A 39 30.41 -6.13 8.11
CA LEU A 39 30.32 -6.68 9.46
C LEU A 39 31.14 -5.85 10.45
N LYS A 40 30.71 -5.87 11.70
CA LYS A 40 31.50 -5.45 12.85
C LYS A 40 31.70 -6.64 13.75
N ARG A 41 32.94 -6.80 14.24
CA ARG A 41 33.32 -7.89 15.12
C ARG A 41 33.70 -7.33 16.48
N ASP A 42 33.11 -7.93 17.50
CA ASP A 42 33.49 -7.80 18.90
C ASP A 42 34.02 -9.16 19.39
N ASP A 43 34.63 -9.22 20.57
CA ASP A 43 35.29 -10.44 21.10
C ASP A 43 34.37 -11.66 21.17
N LYS A 44 33.07 -11.43 21.36
CA LYS A 44 32.03 -12.46 21.52
C LYS A 44 30.85 -12.30 20.57
N SER A 45 30.93 -11.41 19.58
CA SER A 45 29.83 -11.28 18.63
C SER A 45 30.23 -10.75 17.26
N ILE A 46 29.46 -11.12 16.25
CA ILE A 46 29.54 -10.58 14.91
C ILE A 46 28.20 -9.90 14.60
N SER A 47 28.24 -8.63 14.23
CA SER A 47 27.05 -7.89 13.77
C SER A 47 27.15 -7.65 12.27
N LEU A 48 26.12 -8.02 11.52
CA LEU A 48 26.00 -7.83 10.07
C LEU A 48 25.14 -6.62 9.78
N PHE A 49 25.57 -5.79 8.83
CA PHE A 49 24.93 -4.53 8.48
C PHE A 49 24.69 -4.42 6.97
N LEU A 50 23.63 -3.70 6.61
CA LEU A 50 23.37 -3.19 5.27
C LEU A 50 23.33 -1.66 5.29
N GLN A 51 23.87 -1.02 4.27
CA GLN A 51 23.79 0.43 4.10
C GLN A 51 23.74 0.78 2.62
N ALA A 52 22.91 1.76 2.27
CA ALA A 52 22.83 2.27 0.91
C ALA A 52 23.98 3.24 0.63
N THR A 53 24.54 3.21 -0.58
CA THR A 53 25.64 4.11 -0.95
C THR A 53 25.20 5.56 -1.21
N ALA A 54 23.90 5.80 -1.39
CA ALA A 54 23.33 7.13 -1.64
C ALA A 54 21.93 7.25 -1.01
N PRO A 55 21.46 8.47 -0.65
CA PRO A 55 20.08 8.67 -0.19
C PRO A 55 19.05 8.15 -1.19
N TYR A 56 17.93 7.60 -0.71
CA TYR A 56 16.86 7.15 -1.60
C TYR A 56 16.15 8.35 -2.25
N PRO A 57 15.76 8.30 -3.54
CA PRO A 57 15.30 9.48 -4.24
C PRO A 57 13.99 10.02 -3.66
N SER A 58 13.95 11.30 -3.31
CA SER A 58 12.73 11.96 -2.80
C SER A 58 11.59 11.99 -3.82
N GLU A 59 11.92 11.85 -5.11
CA GLU A 59 10.96 11.71 -6.21
C GLU A 59 10.03 10.52 -6.01
N MET A 60 10.49 9.44 -5.37
CA MET A 60 9.64 8.29 -5.01
C MET A 60 8.46 8.70 -4.13
N THR A 61 8.71 9.58 -3.15
CA THR A 61 7.66 10.11 -2.27
C THR A 61 6.68 10.99 -3.03
N THR A 62 7.16 11.83 -3.95
CA THR A 62 6.29 12.69 -4.79
C THR A 62 5.43 11.86 -5.73
N GLU A 63 5.98 10.82 -6.36
CA GLU A 63 5.22 9.93 -7.24
C GLU A 63 4.19 9.10 -6.49
N PHE A 64 4.55 8.58 -5.30
CA PHE A 64 3.59 7.89 -4.44
C PHE A 64 2.43 8.80 -4.01
N TYR A 65 2.75 10.06 -3.70
CA TYR A 65 1.74 11.07 -3.41
C TYR A 65 0.84 11.34 -4.62
N GLY A 66 1.43 11.54 -5.79
CA GLY A 66 0.71 11.75 -7.04
C GLY A 66 -0.22 10.58 -7.36
N TRP A 67 0.25 9.35 -7.16
CA TRP A 67 -0.55 8.13 -7.31
C TRP A 67 -1.80 8.14 -6.41
N ALA A 68 -1.63 8.32 -5.10
CA ALA A 68 -2.75 8.25 -4.15
C ALA A 68 -3.80 9.35 -4.38
N ASN A 69 -3.36 10.58 -4.69
CA ASN A 69 -4.29 11.68 -4.97
C ASN A 69 -5.01 11.52 -6.30
N THR A 70 -4.31 11.00 -7.31
CA THR A 70 -4.92 10.73 -8.61
C THR A 70 -6.00 9.64 -8.52
N LEU A 71 -5.77 8.57 -7.75
CA LEU A 71 -6.80 7.58 -7.45
C LEU A 71 -7.99 8.19 -6.70
N ARG A 72 -7.72 9.06 -5.71
CA ARG A 72 -8.78 9.76 -4.99
C ARG A 72 -9.60 10.66 -5.92
N ALA A 73 -8.95 11.35 -6.86
CA ALA A 73 -9.58 12.20 -7.86
C ALA A 73 -10.43 11.38 -8.85
N SER A 74 -9.97 10.19 -9.24
CA SER A 74 -10.75 9.25 -10.06
C SER A 74 -12.09 8.94 -9.39
N LEU A 75 -12.09 8.60 -8.10
CA LEU A 75 -13.33 8.39 -7.33
C LEU A 75 -14.18 9.66 -7.23
N ASP A 76 -13.59 10.83 -6.99
CA ASP A 76 -14.35 12.08 -6.94
C ASP A 76 -15.02 12.39 -8.28
N ASN A 77 -14.34 12.16 -9.40
CA ASN A 77 -14.90 12.33 -10.73
C ASN A 77 -16.06 11.34 -10.96
N LEU A 78 -15.87 10.06 -10.62
CA LEU A 78 -16.94 9.05 -10.69
C LEU A 78 -18.18 9.48 -9.90
N PHE A 79 -17.99 9.97 -8.67
CA PHE A 79 -19.09 10.43 -7.83
C PHE A 79 -19.81 11.66 -8.39
N TYR A 80 -19.05 12.58 -8.98
CA TYR A 80 -19.60 13.77 -9.63
C TYR A 80 -20.52 13.38 -10.79
N GLU A 81 -20.11 12.42 -11.60
CA GLU A 81 -20.91 11.89 -12.73
C GLU A 81 -22.15 11.13 -12.27
N ILE A 82 -22.05 10.35 -11.17
CA ILE A 82 -23.22 9.74 -10.52
C ILE A 82 -24.22 10.83 -10.10
N ALA A 83 -23.74 11.92 -9.49
CA ALA A 83 -24.58 13.01 -9.03
C ALA A 83 -25.25 13.76 -10.21
N ILE A 84 -24.52 13.99 -11.30
CA ILE A 84 -25.09 14.57 -12.53
C ILE A 84 -26.21 13.66 -13.05
N PHE A 85 -25.93 12.36 -13.19
CA PHE A 85 -26.87 11.39 -13.72
C PHE A 85 -28.16 11.31 -12.89
N ASP A 86 -28.03 11.21 -11.56
CA ASP A 86 -29.18 11.08 -10.67
C ASP A 86 -30.02 12.37 -10.56
N THR A 87 -29.37 13.53 -10.60
CA THR A 87 -30.07 14.82 -10.44
C THR A 87 -30.55 15.42 -11.77
N GLY A 88 -30.01 14.95 -12.89
CA GLY A 88 -30.25 15.53 -14.21
C GLY A 88 -29.63 16.93 -14.42
N GLN A 89 -28.71 17.35 -13.55
CA GLN A 89 -28.14 18.71 -13.53
C GLN A 89 -26.62 18.68 -13.63
N ASN A 90 -26.05 19.57 -14.45
CA ASN A 90 -24.61 19.84 -14.51
C ASN A 90 -24.38 21.36 -14.46
N PRO A 91 -23.83 21.93 -13.35
CA PRO A 91 -23.31 21.23 -12.18
C PRO A 91 -24.40 20.57 -11.32
N PRO A 92 -24.10 19.46 -10.62
CA PRO A 92 -25.05 18.81 -9.74
C PRO A 92 -25.32 19.67 -8.49
N THR A 93 -26.43 19.39 -7.81
CA THR A 93 -26.75 20.04 -6.53
C THR A 93 -25.59 19.90 -5.53
N ALA A 94 -25.23 21.00 -4.87
CA ALA A 94 -24.11 21.06 -3.92
C ALA A 94 -22.75 20.64 -4.51
N ALA A 95 -22.45 21.01 -5.76
CA ALA A 95 -21.22 20.66 -6.49
C ALA A 95 -19.92 20.82 -5.67
N GLY A 96 -19.77 21.90 -4.88
CA GLY A 96 -18.58 22.12 -4.04
C GLY A 96 -18.37 21.09 -2.92
N ASN A 97 -19.39 20.30 -2.58
CA ASN A 97 -19.35 19.26 -1.55
C ASN A 97 -19.41 17.83 -2.14
N ARG A 98 -19.38 17.67 -3.47
CA ARG A 98 -19.44 16.37 -4.13
C ARG A 98 -18.04 15.73 -4.15
N GLN A 99 -17.70 15.09 -3.04
CA GLN A 99 -16.56 14.19 -2.93
C GLN A 99 -17.06 12.77 -2.70
N PHE A 100 -16.39 11.78 -3.30
CA PHE A 100 -16.73 10.37 -3.15
C PHE A 100 -16.77 10.01 -1.65
N PRO A 101 -17.88 9.43 -1.17
CA PRO A 101 -18.06 9.13 0.24
C PRO A 101 -17.18 7.94 0.65
N ILE A 102 -16.33 8.15 1.67
CA ILE A 102 -15.57 7.09 2.33
C ILE A 102 -15.72 7.28 3.83
N PHE A 103 -16.56 6.45 4.46
CA PHE A 103 -16.89 6.56 5.87
C PHE A 103 -16.45 5.34 6.66
N ASP A 104 -16.06 5.56 7.92
CA ASP A 104 -15.69 4.51 8.86
C ASP A 104 -16.82 4.09 9.81
N SER A 105 -18.01 4.67 9.66
CA SER A 105 -19.22 4.23 10.35
C SER A 105 -20.47 4.47 9.52
N GLU A 106 -21.48 3.62 9.72
CA GLU A 106 -22.76 3.70 9.03
C GLU A 106 -23.53 4.98 9.38
N GLU A 107 -23.42 5.45 10.63
CA GLU A 107 -24.08 6.68 11.08
C GLU A 107 -23.59 7.92 10.32
N LYS A 108 -22.27 8.04 10.12
CA LYS A 108 -21.68 9.13 9.32
C LYS A 108 -22.12 9.06 7.87
N PHE A 109 -22.25 7.85 7.32
CA PHE A 109 -22.75 7.65 5.96
C PHE A 109 -24.20 8.11 5.84
N LYS A 110 -25.10 7.68 6.73
CA LYS A 110 -26.53 8.03 6.70
C LYS A 110 -26.79 9.54 6.77
N THR A 111 -25.93 10.28 7.45
CA THR A 111 -26.06 11.74 7.65
C THR A 111 -25.23 12.57 6.67
N ALA A 112 -24.56 11.93 5.71
CA ALA A 112 -23.64 12.59 4.80
C ALA A 112 -24.36 13.55 3.82
N LYS A 113 -24.02 14.84 3.92
CA LYS A 113 -24.56 15.88 3.03
C LYS A 113 -24.25 15.62 1.56
N CYS A 114 -23.12 14.99 1.25
CA CYS A 114 -22.74 14.68 -0.13
C CYS A 114 -23.67 13.67 -0.81
N LEU A 115 -24.49 12.92 -0.06
CA LEU A 115 -25.46 11.95 -0.62
C LEU A 115 -26.83 12.58 -0.94
N LYS A 116 -27.08 13.82 -0.51
CA LYS A 116 -28.39 14.46 -0.67
C LYS A 116 -28.77 14.57 -2.15
N GLY A 117 -30.01 14.17 -2.47
CA GLY A 117 -30.56 14.25 -3.83
C GLY A 117 -30.11 13.15 -4.79
N LEU A 118 -29.30 12.18 -4.33
CA LEU A 118 -28.98 10.99 -5.12
C LEU A 118 -30.16 10.01 -5.13
N HIS A 119 -30.21 9.19 -6.17
CA HIS A 119 -31.20 8.14 -6.29
C HIS A 119 -30.95 7.04 -5.22
N PRO A 120 -31.99 6.43 -4.62
CA PRO A 120 -31.82 5.40 -3.60
C PRO A 120 -30.91 4.23 -4.03
N TRP A 121 -31.00 3.83 -5.30
CA TRP A 121 -30.12 2.80 -5.88
C TRP A 121 -28.64 3.18 -5.76
N SER A 122 -28.28 4.42 -6.13
CA SER A 122 -26.89 4.90 -6.08
C SER A 122 -26.39 5.02 -4.65
N VAL A 123 -27.25 5.48 -3.72
CA VAL A 123 -26.93 5.51 -2.28
C VAL A 123 -26.66 4.10 -1.77
N ASN A 124 -27.49 3.12 -2.12
CA ASN A 124 -27.28 1.73 -1.72
C ASN A 124 -25.97 1.16 -2.29
N ALA A 125 -25.69 1.38 -3.58
CA ALA A 125 -24.45 0.97 -4.22
C ALA A 125 -23.20 1.59 -3.57
N LEU A 126 -23.26 2.88 -3.22
CA LEU A 126 -22.18 3.52 -2.47
C LEU A 126 -22.03 2.94 -1.07
N GLN A 127 -23.14 2.59 -0.41
CA GLN A 127 -23.14 2.02 0.94
C GLN A 127 -22.46 0.66 0.99
N THR A 128 -22.71 -0.24 0.01
CA THR A 128 -22.13 -1.59 0.01
C THR A 128 -20.61 -1.61 -0.04
N CYS A 129 -20.01 -0.56 -0.60
CA CYS A 129 -18.57 -0.44 -0.81
C CYS A 129 -17.82 0.25 0.35
N GLN A 130 -18.53 0.64 1.42
CA GLN A 130 -17.94 1.45 2.49
C GLN A 130 -17.05 0.63 3.43
N PRO A 131 -15.96 1.23 3.97
CA PRO A 131 -15.07 0.57 4.92
C PRO A 131 -15.73 -0.05 6.16
N PHE A 132 -16.83 0.53 6.65
CA PHE A 132 -17.52 -0.01 7.84
C PHE A 132 -18.21 -1.36 7.60
N ASN A 133 -18.30 -1.83 6.35
CA ASN A 133 -18.82 -3.17 6.03
C ASN A 133 -17.73 -4.26 6.08
N SER A 134 -16.45 -3.90 6.30
CA SER A 134 -15.36 -4.86 6.30
C SER A 134 -15.32 -5.70 7.59
N GLU A 135 -15.22 -7.03 7.43
CA GLU A 135 -15.12 -7.98 8.56
C GLU A 135 -13.83 -7.80 9.37
N THR A 136 -12.74 -7.40 8.72
CA THR A 136 -11.44 -7.10 9.36
C THR A 136 -11.38 -5.67 9.91
N GLY A 137 -12.51 -4.98 9.94
CA GLY A 137 -12.63 -3.58 10.30
C GLY A 137 -12.05 -2.64 9.24
N LYS A 138 -12.18 -1.33 9.46
CA LYS A 138 -11.78 -0.31 8.47
C LYS A 138 -10.33 -0.41 8.00
N ILE A 139 -9.42 -0.86 8.88
CA ILE A 139 -7.98 -0.99 8.56
C ILE A 139 -7.66 -2.15 7.60
N GLY A 140 -8.60 -3.07 7.36
CA GLY A 140 -8.49 -4.07 6.31
C GLY A 140 -9.13 -3.65 4.98
N HIS A 141 -9.71 -2.45 4.90
CA HIS A 141 -10.45 -1.99 3.72
C HIS A 141 -9.62 -1.07 2.82
N ALA A 142 -9.57 -1.36 1.52
CA ALA A 142 -8.79 -0.60 0.55
C ALA A 142 -9.18 0.90 0.52
N LEU A 143 -10.48 1.23 0.40
CA LEU A 143 -10.91 2.64 0.37
C LEU A 143 -10.53 3.44 1.63
N TYR A 144 -10.47 2.79 2.79
CA TYR A 144 -10.01 3.46 4.01
C TYR A 144 -8.56 3.91 3.86
N TRP A 145 -7.70 3.02 3.36
CA TRP A 145 -6.30 3.36 3.09
C TRP A 145 -6.16 4.43 2.03
N LEU A 146 -6.91 4.37 0.93
CA LEU A 146 -6.88 5.43 -0.08
C LEU A 146 -7.20 6.79 0.53
N ASN A 147 -8.25 6.86 1.36
CA ASN A 147 -8.64 8.09 2.03
C ASN A 147 -7.56 8.57 3.01
N GLU A 148 -6.99 7.68 3.83
CA GLU A 148 -5.94 8.05 4.78
C GLU A 148 -4.65 8.49 4.10
N LEU A 149 -4.24 7.81 3.03
CA LEU A 149 -3.05 8.15 2.25
C LEU A 149 -3.20 9.52 1.56
N ALA A 150 -4.32 9.74 0.87
CA ALA A 150 -4.58 11.01 0.18
C ALA A 150 -4.85 12.19 1.15
N ARG A 151 -5.44 11.93 2.31
CA ARG A 151 -5.75 12.99 3.30
C ARG A 151 -4.54 13.38 4.12
N THR A 152 -3.77 12.41 4.61
CA THR A 152 -2.56 12.67 5.41
C THR A 152 -1.53 13.43 4.59
N SER A 153 -1.37 13.04 3.33
CA SER A 153 -0.37 13.66 2.48
C SER A 153 -0.72 15.08 2.03
N ARG A 154 -2.00 15.41 1.82
CA ARG A 154 -2.44 16.78 1.50
C ARG A 154 -2.37 17.76 2.67
N HIS A 155 -2.50 17.27 3.91
CA HIS A 155 -2.81 18.15 5.05
C HIS A 155 -1.95 17.95 6.30
N ARG A 156 -1.11 16.91 6.38
CA ARG A 156 -0.40 16.56 7.62
C ARG A 156 1.08 16.31 7.42
N LYS A 157 1.45 15.35 6.56
CA LYS A 157 2.84 14.89 6.40
C LYS A 157 2.98 14.11 5.10
N LEU A 158 4.10 14.27 4.41
CA LEU A 158 4.47 13.40 3.28
C LEU A 158 4.84 11.99 3.79
N TYR A 159 4.31 10.97 3.13
CA TYR A 159 4.74 9.59 3.37
C TYR A 159 6.15 9.40 2.83
N GLU A 160 7.04 8.95 3.69
CA GLU A 160 8.39 8.59 3.28
C GLU A 160 8.35 7.23 2.58
N VAL A 161 8.92 7.16 1.37
CA VAL A 161 9.15 5.90 0.68
C VAL A 161 10.62 5.54 0.90
N LEU A 162 10.88 4.33 1.41
CA LEU A 162 12.23 3.87 1.77
C LEU A 162 12.56 2.56 1.09
N LEU A 163 13.86 2.24 1.00
CA LEU A 163 14.32 0.90 0.69
C LEU A 163 13.96 -0.04 1.84
N ALA A 164 13.37 -1.18 1.51
CA ALA A 164 13.01 -2.22 2.47
C ALA A 164 13.61 -3.56 2.07
N ILE A 165 13.99 -4.35 3.08
CA ILE A 165 14.37 -5.74 2.87
C ILE A 165 13.10 -6.53 2.58
N GLU A 166 13.04 -7.15 1.41
CA GLU A 166 11.95 -8.03 1.01
C GLU A 166 12.30 -9.49 1.34
N GLN A 167 13.49 -9.93 0.92
CA GLN A 167 14.04 -11.24 1.24
C GLN A 167 15.48 -11.08 1.72
N LEU A 168 15.85 -11.90 2.71
CA LEU A 168 17.20 -11.91 3.28
C LEU A 168 17.63 -13.35 3.57
N GLU A 169 18.74 -13.71 2.94
CA GLU A 169 19.46 -14.96 3.17
C GLU A 169 20.88 -14.64 3.61
N ILE A 170 21.30 -15.28 4.69
CA ILE A 170 22.63 -15.12 5.27
C ILE A 170 23.23 -16.52 5.35
N THR A 171 24.27 -16.78 4.59
CA THR A 171 25.06 -18.01 4.71
C THR A 171 26.13 -17.78 5.77
N ILE A 172 26.02 -18.54 6.85
CA ILE A 172 26.97 -18.49 7.96
C ILE A 172 28.16 -19.41 7.61
N PRO A 173 29.41 -18.90 7.63
CA PRO A 173 30.59 -19.72 7.41
C PRO A 173 30.71 -20.85 8.43
N GLU A 174 31.26 -21.99 8.02
CA GLU A 174 31.42 -23.16 8.88
C GLU A 174 32.20 -22.83 10.16
N GLU A 175 33.26 -22.05 10.06
CA GLU A 175 34.03 -21.57 11.22
C GLU A 175 33.12 -20.85 12.23
N VAL A 176 32.25 -19.94 11.78
CA VAL A 176 31.33 -19.24 12.69
C VAL A 176 30.28 -20.21 13.24
N ALA A 177 29.77 -21.12 12.41
CA ALA A 177 28.77 -22.11 12.79
C ALA A 177 29.25 -23.05 13.91
N MET A 178 30.55 -23.36 13.98
CA MET A 178 31.14 -24.14 15.08
C MET A 178 31.12 -23.40 16.43
N HIS A 179 31.02 -22.07 16.40
CA HIS A 179 31.09 -21.19 17.57
C HIS A 179 29.76 -20.53 17.93
N THR A 180 28.66 -20.86 17.26
CA THR A 180 27.32 -20.29 17.54
C THR A 180 26.26 -21.38 17.52
N SER A 181 25.15 -21.14 18.20
CA SER A 181 23.92 -21.92 18.04
C SER A 181 22.80 -21.04 17.44
N ARG A 182 21.69 -21.65 17.03
CA ARG A 182 20.59 -20.93 16.34
C ARG A 182 19.92 -19.88 17.24
N ASP A 183 19.78 -20.17 18.52
CA ASP A 183 19.26 -19.28 19.57
C ASP A 183 20.19 -18.09 19.87
N GLN A 184 21.42 -18.13 19.38
CA GLN A 184 22.40 -17.06 19.51
C GLN A 184 22.44 -16.11 18.31
N ILE A 185 21.50 -16.27 17.38
CA ILE A 185 21.36 -15.41 16.20
C ILE A 185 20.16 -14.51 16.39
N GLU A 186 20.42 -13.24 16.69
CA GLU A 186 19.42 -12.18 16.70
C GLU A 186 19.26 -11.63 15.28
N LEU A 187 18.13 -11.92 14.62
CA LEU A 187 17.78 -11.26 13.36
C LEU A 187 17.06 -9.94 13.63
N SER A 188 17.24 -8.96 12.74
CA SER A 188 16.40 -7.75 12.77
C SER A 188 14.95 -8.11 12.45
N ASP A 189 14.02 -7.31 12.97
CA ASP A 189 12.63 -7.40 12.56
C ASP A 189 12.53 -7.04 11.07
N ARG A 190 12.43 -8.07 10.23
CA ARG A 190 12.41 -7.93 8.77
C ARG A 190 11.19 -7.14 8.31
N GLU A 191 10.07 -7.20 9.04
CA GLU A 191 8.86 -6.48 8.65
C GLU A 191 9.06 -4.95 8.71
N PHE A 192 9.98 -4.48 9.55
CA PHE A 192 10.26 -3.05 9.77
C PHE A 192 11.73 -2.68 9.57
N SER A 193 12.43 -3.42 8.72
CA SER A 193 13.84 -3.20 8.38
C SER A 193 13.97 -2.34 7.13
N PHE A 194 14.33 -1.07 7.32
CA PHE A 194 14.52 -0.09 6.24
C PHE A 194 15.98 0.31 6.09
N ILE A 195 16.46 0.36 4.86
CA ILE A 195 17.86 0.68 4.53
C ILE A 195 17.96 2.18 4.22
N SER A 196 18.94 2.83 4.82
CA SER A 196 19.26 4.24 4.56
C SER A 196 20.74 4.40 4.20
N SER A 197 21.10 5.57 3.66
CA SER A 197 22.51 5.92 3.45
C SER A 197 23.19 6.51 4.69
N GLY A 198 22.41 7.14 5.59
CA GLY A 198 22.96 7.81 6.77
C GLY A 198 23.29 6.87 7.93
N THR A 199 22.42 5.90 8.19
CA THR A 199 22.55 4.98 9.33
C THR A 199 22.55 3.53 8.83
N PRO A 200 23.62 2.75 9.09
CA PRO A 200 23.64 1.34 8.75
C PRO A 200 22.55 0.56 9.50
N LEU A 201 21.82 -0.27 8.76
CA LEU A 201 20.83 -1.19 9.30
C LEU A 201 21.52 -2.47 9.77
N ARG A 202 21.47 -2.78 11.06
CA ARG A 202 21.91 -4.08 11.58
C ARG A 202 20.87 -5.14 11.21
N ILE A 203 21.25 -6.12 10.39
CA ILE A 203 20.36 -7.20 9.92
C ILE A 203 20.47 -8.48 10.74
N ALA A 204 21.62 -8.69 11.37
CA ALA A 204 21.83 -9.81 12.29
C ALA A 204 22.89 -9.46 13.33
N LYS A 205 22.78 -10.09 14.50
CA LYS A 205 23.85 -10.21 15.48
C LYS A 205 23.99 -11.67 15.88
N ILE A 206 25.19 -12.20 15.74
CA ILE A 206 25.55 -13.59 16.04
C ILE A 206 26.43 -13.55 17.28
N HIS A 207 25.98 -14.17 18.37
CA HIS A 207 26.78 -14.32 19.57
C HIS A 207 27.65 -15.58 19.47
N LEU A 208 28.88 -15.48 19.96
CA LEU A 208 29.86 -16.56 19.87
C LEU A 208 30.06 -17.18 21.26
N ASN A 209 30.03 -18.50 21.33
CA ASN A 209 30.33 -19.31 22.52
C ASN A 209 31.80 -19.23 22.92
N SER A 210 32.67 -18.98 21.95
CA SER A 210 34.10 -18.75 22.16
C SER A 210 34.64 -17.82 21.08
N SER A 211 35.75 -17.16 21.40
CA SER A 211 36.36 -16.20 20.49
C SER A 211 36.90 -16.89 19.24
N LEU A 212 36.57 -16.34 18.08
CA LEU A 212 37.14 -16.77 16.81
C LEU A 212 38.62 -16.39 16.74
N SER A 213 39.39 -17.08 15.90
CA SER A 213 40.77 -16.68 15.62
C SER A 213 40.83 -15.28 14.99
N PRO A 214 41.88 -14.47 15.22
CA PRO A 214 42.02 -13.14 14.61
C PRO A 214 42.04 -13.19 13.07
N ASN A 215 42.53 -14.28 12.51
CA ASN A 215 42.69 -14.50 11.06
C ASN A 215 41.54 -15.31 10.43
N SER A 216 40.48 -15.62 11.19
CA SER A 216 39.34 -16.38 10.67
C SER A 216 38.68 -15.62 9.51
N SER A 217 38.59 -16.25 8.35
CA SER A 217 37.81 -15.72 7.23
C SER A 217 36.33 -15.77 7.63
N THR A 218 35.75 -14.61 7.90
CA THR A 218 34.33 -14.54 8.26
C THR A 218 33.41 -14.57 7.05
N GLY A 219 33.90 -14.82 5.83
CA GLY A 219 33.23 -14.67 4.52
C GLY A 219 31.71 -14.97 4.43
N PHE A 220 30.89 -14.13 5.05
CA PHE A 220 29.44 -14.23 5.02
C PHE A 220 28.97 -13.92 3.60
N ASP A 221 28.19 -14.82 3.03
CA ASP A 221 27.42 -14.52 1.83
C ASP A 221 26.06 -13.98 2.27
N ILE A 222 25.74 -12.75 1.85
CA ILE A 222 24.49 -12.07 2.18
C ILE A 222 23.77 -11.80 0.87
N LYS A 223 22.68 -12.53 0.64
CA LYS A 223 21.76 -12.28 -0.47
C LYS A 223 20.56 -11.52 0.05
N CYS A 224 20.28 -10.38 -0.56
CA CYS A 224 19.21 -9.50 -0.14
C CYS A 224 18.42 -9.02 -1.36
N GLU A 225 17.13 -9.33 -1.37
CA GLU A 225 16.17 -8.69 -2.27
C GLU A 225 15.63 -7.44 -1.60
N ILE A 226 15.64 -6.34 -2.36
CA ILE A 226 15.31 -5.02 -1.87
C ILE A 226 14.20 -4.48 -2.74
N ALA A 227 13.13 -4.02 -2.09
CA ALA A 227 12.02 -3.32 -2.69
C ALA A 227 11.92 -1.90 -2.10
N TYR A 228 10.91 -1.16 -2.51
CA TYR A 228 10.54 0.11 -1.88
C TYR A 228 9.24 -0.04 -1.08
N GLU A 229 9.12 0.72 0.00
CA GLU A 229 8.06 0.56 0.98
C GLU A 229 7.69 1.91 1.62
N VAL A 230 6.44 2.02 2.09
CA VAL A 230 5.96 3.13 2.92
C VAL A 230 5.83 2.63 4.37
N PRO A 231 6.80 2.91 5.25
CA PRO A 231 6.84 2.36 6.61
C PRO A 231 5.57 2.61 7.40
N ASP A 232 5.03 3.83 7.32
CA ASP A 232 3.84 4.24 8.03
C ASP A 232 2.60 3.45 7.55
N TRP A 233 2.51 3.10 6.27
CA TRP A 233 1.41 2.26 5.77
C TRP A 233 1.60 0.80 6.21
N LYS A 234 2.81 0.24 6.06
CA LYS A 234 3.09 -1.16 6.43
C LYS A 234 2.85 -1.45 7.91
N ARG A 235 3.18 -0.51 8.80
CA ARG A 235 2.97 -0.66 10.26
C ARG A 235 1.50 -0.68 10.66
N ASN A 236 0.67 0.09 9.96
CA ASN A 236 -0.69 0.35 10.39
C ASN A 236 -1.75 -0.47 9.61
N VAL A 237 -1.35 -1.14 8.53
CA VAL A 237 -2.23 -2.06 7.80
C VAL A 237 -2.56 -3.30 8.65
N TYR A 238 -3.75 -3.86 8.43
CA TYR A 238 -4.16 -5.10 9.09
C TYR A 238 -3.16 -6.23 8.76
N PRO A 239 -2.80 -7.12 9.72
CA PRO A 239 -1.67 -8.03 9.57
C PRO A 239 -1.67 -8.90 8.30
N SER A 240 -2.84 -9.40 7.88
CA SER A 240 -2.96 -10.21 6.64
C SER A 240 -2.70 -9.42 5.35
N TYR A 241 -2.64 -8.08 5.43
CA TYR A 241 -2.36 -7.16 4.31
C TYR A 241 -0.96 -6.54 4.37
N ARG A 242 -0.05 -7.08 5.18
CA ARG A 242 1.39 -6.68 5.18
C ARG A 242 2.15 -7.17 3.94
N TRP A 243 1.47 -7.21 2.79
CA TRP A 243 2.06 -7.56 1.49
C TRP A 243 3.03 -6.49 1.01
N ARG A 244 3.68 -6.79 -0.12
CA ARG A 244 4.57 -5.85 -0.80
C ARG A 244 3.78 -4.59 -1.11
N LEU A 245 4.46 -3.44 -1.12
CA LEU A 245 3.82 -2.17 -1.43
C LEU A 245 3.15 -2.22 -2.82
N ALA A 246 3.79 -2.85 -3.80
CA ALA A 246 3.24 -3.08 -5.13
C ALA A 246 1.87 -3.78 -5.08
N ASP A 247 1.74 -4.88 -4.33
CA ASP A 247 0.49 -5.64 -4.20
C ASP A 247 -0.63 -4.80 -3.55
N ARG A 248 -0.28 -3.99 -2.55
CA ARG A 248 -1.24 -3.06 -1.92
C ARG A 248 -1.68 -1.94 -2.86
N MET A 249 -0.78 -1.46 -3.73
CA MET A 249 -1.12 -0.48 -4.75
C MET A 249 -2.01 -1.09 -5.84
N ASP A 250 -1.71 -2.31 -6.30
CA ASP A 250 -2.54 -3.09 -7.23
C ASP A 250 -3.96 -3.26 -6.70
N SER A 251 -4.09 -3.71 -5.44
CA SER A 251 -5.38 -3.91 -4.79
C SER A 251 -6.23 -2.63 -4.77
N LEU A 252 -5.59 -1.48 -4.54
CA LEU A 252 -6.25 -0.18 -4.55
C LEU A 252 -6.70 0.27 -5.94
N GLU A 253 -5.84 0.08 -6.95
CA GLU A 253 -6.17 0.35 -8.35
C GLU A 253 -7.33 -0.53 -8.83
N GLU A 254 -7.32 -1.82 -8.48
CA GLU A 254 -8.37 -2.78 -8.80
C GLU A 254 -9.70 -2.44 -8.10
N MET A 255 -9.65 -1.95 -6.86
CA MET A 255 -10.85 -1.48 -6.15
C MET A 255 -11.49 -0.27 -6.85
N VAL A 256 -10.68 0.69 -7.28
CA VAL A 256 -11.20 1.86 -8.02
C VAL A 256 -11.77 1.41 -9.37
N ASP A 257 -11.09 0.54 -10.10
CA ASP A 257 -11.58 -0.03 -11.36
C ASP A 257 -12.92 -0.75 -11.20
N LYS A 258 -13.07 -1.59 -10.17
CA LYS A 258 -14.32 -2.31 -9.89
C LYS A 258 -15.48 -1.39 -9.52
N LEU A 259 -15.21 -0.29 -8.82
CA LEU A 259 -16.23 0.72 -8.54
C LEU A 259 -16.68 1.40 -9.84
N ILE A 260 -15.76 1.76 -10.72
CA ILE A 260 -16.10 2.32 -12.04
C ILE A 260 -16.99 1.34 -12.81
N GLN A 261 -16.56 0.08 -12.93
CA GLN A 261 -17.31 -0.96 -13.63
C GLN A 261 -18.69 -1.23 -13.01
N LEU A 262 -18.81 -1.19 -11.69
CA LEU A 262 -20.11 -1.32 -11.01
C LEU A 262 -21.09 -0.26 -11.53
N PHE A 263 -20.70 1.01 -11.52
CA PHE A 263 -21.59 2.07 -11.94
C PHE A 263 -21.83 2.05 -13.45
N ASP A 264 -20.81 1.84 -14.28
CA ASP A 264 -20.98 1.73 -15.74
C ASP A 264 -21.98 0.65 -16.15
N ASN A 265 -21.89 -0.53 -15.54
CA ASN A 265 -22.71 -1.67 -15.93
C ASN A 265 -24.14 -1.60 -15.39
N HIS A 266 -24.34 -0.96 -14.23
CA HIS A 266 -25.59 -1.07 -13.50
C HIS A 266 -26.38 0.23 -13.35
N ILE A 267 -25.76 1.42 -13.35
CA ILE A 267 -26.47 2.67 -13.03
C ILE A 267 -27.59 3.01 -14.02
N MET A 268 -27.36 2.75 -15.32
CA MET A 268 -28.32 3.03 -16.39
C MET A 268 -29.60 2.19 -16.27
N LYS A 269 -29.46 0.94 -15.82
CA LYS A 269 -30.58 -0.01 -15.70
C LYS A 269 -31.09 -0.14 -14.26
N ARG A 270 -30.36 0.43 -13.29
CA ARG A 270 -30.59 0.29 -11.84
C ARG A 270 -30.80 -1.17 -11.46
N THR A 271 -30.04 -2.06 -12.08
CA THR A 271 -30.16 -3.50 -11.85
C THR A 271 -29.64 -3.84 -10.46
N GLU A 272 -30.22 -4.87 -9.87
CA GLU A 272 -29.64 -5.48 -8.68
C GLU A 272 -28.25 -6.01 -9.01
N PHE A 273 -27.34 -5.89 -8.05
CA PHE A 273 -25.99 -6.45 -8.12
C PHE A 273 -25.80 -7.33 -6.89
N ALA A 274 -25.34 -8.56 -7.10
CA ALA A 274 -25.28 -9.57 -6.05
C ALA A 274 -24.13 -9.36 -5.04
N SER A 275 -23.14 -8.52 -5.37
CA SER A 275 -21.89 -8.44 -4.62
C SER A 275 -21.85 -7.25 -3.68
N LYS A 276 -21.60 -7.51 -2.39
CA LYS A 276 -20.83 -6.56 -1.58
C LYS A 276 -19.47 -6.40 -2.27
N ILE A 277 -19.11 -5.17 -2.64
CA ILE A 277 -17.72 -4.88 -3.04
C ILE A 277 -16.94 -4.73 -1.74
N SER A 278 -16.69 -5.86 -1.08
CA SER A 278 -15.86 -5.94 0.12
C SER A 278 -14.61 -6.73 -0.23
N TYR A 279 -13.45 -6.09 -0.08
CA TYR A 279 -12.16 -6.76 -0.10
C TYR A 279 -11.97 -7.44 1.25
N ILE A 280 -12.11 -8.77 1.28
CA ILE A 280 -11.87 -9.61 2.47
C ILE A 280 -10.79 -10.63 2.07
N ASP A 281 -9.69 -10.67 2.82
CA ASP A 281 -8.64 -11.70 2.74
C ASP A 281 -7.93 -11.89 1.40
N GLY A 282 -7.68 -10.81 0.66
CA GLY A 282 -6.85 -10.87 -0.54
C GLY A 282 -7.41 -11.68 -1.71
N GLN A 283 -8.71 -11.96 -1.66
CA GLN A 283 -9.47 -12.42 -2.80
C GLN A 283 -10.74 -11.60 -2.93
N TRP A 284 -11.13 -11.32 -4.17
CA TRP A 284 -12.46 -10.82 -4.46
C TRP A 284 -13.44 -11.97 -4.26
N VAL A 285 -13.98 -12.09 -3.05
CA VAL A 285 -15.07 -13.02 -2.81
C VAL A 285 -16.26 -12.52 -3.63
N ARG A 286 -16.53 -13.18 -4.76
CA ARG A 286 -17.86 -13.18 -5.34
C ARG A 286 -18.74 -13.87 -4.30
N ASP A 287 -19.53 -13.12 -3.56
CA ASP A 287 -20.70 -13.70 -2.90
C ASP A 287 -21.55 -14.35 -3.99
N ASN A 288 -21.44 -15.67 -4.11
CA ASN A 288 -22.35 -16.47 -4.90
C ASN A 288 -23.54 -16.72 -3.98
N PRO A 289 -24.76 -16.21 -4.24
CA PRO A 289 -25.89 -16.32 -3.32
C PRO A 289 -26.53 -17.71 -3.37
N ARG A 290 -25.72 -18.77 -3.43
CA ARG A 290 -26.13 -20.17 -3.35
C ARG A 290 -25.07 -20.96 -2.60
N ASN A 291 -25.17 -20.97 -1.28
CA ASN A 291 -25.10 -22.18 -0.46
C ASN A 291 -25.45 -21.85 0.99
N ASN A 292 -26.60 -22.40 1.40
CA ASN A 292 -27.25 -22.43 2.72
C ASN A 292 -27.98 -21.17 3.18
#